data_AF-A0A6G3XIX6-F1
#
_entry.id   AF-A0A6G3XIX6-F1
#
_cell.length_a   1.000
_cell.length_b   1.000
_cell.length_c   1.000
_cell.angle_alpha   90.00
_cell.angle_beta   90.00
_cell.angle_gamma   90.00
#
_symmetry.space_group_name_H-M   'P 1'
#
loop_
_entity.id
_entity.type
_entity.pdbx_description
1 polymer ?
#
loop_
_entity_poly.entity_id
_entity_poly.type
_entity_poly.pdbx_seq_one_letter_code
_entity_poly.pdbx_strand_id
1 'polypeptide(L)' 'MMHWFEGPLAAFDTETTGVDVEQDRIVSAALVAQDTAGGRVRVTRWLVNPGVPVPPG' A
#
# COMPACT_ATOMS: atom_id res chain seq x y z
N MET A 1 20.46 -8.92 19.88
CA MET A 1 20.32 -8.36 18.52
C MET A 1 18.84 -8.25 18.26
N MET A 2 18.36 -7.09 17.81
CA MET A 2 16.93 -6.89 17.55
C MET A 2 16.62 -7.46 16.16
N HIS A 3 15.57 -8.27 16.03
CA HIS A 3 15.12 -8.76 14.73
C HIS A 3 14.33 -7.67 14.00
N TRP A 4 14.39 -7.68 12.66
CA TRP A 4 13.69 -6.67 11.84
C TRP A 4 12.17 -6.64 12.09
N PHE A 5 11.58 -7.74 12.54
CA PHE A 5 10.14 -7.87 12.81
C PHE A 5 9.72 -7.43 14.22
N GLU A 6 10.67 -7.04 15.08
CA GLU A 6 10.39 -6.62 16.46
C GLU A 6 10.11 -5.11 16.59
N GLY A 7 10.41 -4.34 15.52
CA GLY A 7 10.13 -2.90 15.45
C GLY A 7 8.77 -2.58 14.83
N PRO A 8 8.52 -1.29 14.52
CA PRO A 8 7.34 -0.86 13.78
C PRO A 8 7.19 -1.60 12.45
N LEU A 9 5.98 -2.09 12.18
CA LEU A 9 5.63 -2.78 10.94
C LEU A 9 4.67 -1.92 10.11
N ALA A 10 4.87 -1.97 8.79
CA ALA A 10 3.98 -1.38 7.82
C ALA A 10 3.69 -2.39 6.71
N ALA A 11 2.41 -2.71 6.50
CA ALA A 11 1.96 -3.39 5.30
C ALA A 11 1.49 -2.34 4.29
N PHE A 12 1.99 -2.44 3.07
CA PHE A 12 1.65 -1.55 1.97
C PHE A 12 1.19 -2.37 0.78
N ASP A 13 0.10 -1.93 0.17
CA ASP A 13 -0.50 -2.61 -0.97
C ASP A 13 -1.04 -1.57 -1.97
N THR A 14 -1.06 -1.94 -3.24
CA THR A 14 -1.50 -1.08 -4.34
C THR A 14 -2.27 -1.87 -5.38
N GLU A 15 -3.34 -1.26 -5.89
CA GLU A 15 -4.00 -1.69 -7.12
C GLU A 15 -3.62 -0.73 -8.24
N THR A 16 -3.33 -1.26 -9.43
CA THR A 16 -2.76 -0.52 -10.56
C THR A 16 -3.57 -0.75 -11.83
N THR A 17 -3.35 0.08 -12.85
CA THR A 17 -4.00 -0.07 -14.16
C THR A 17 -3.50 -1.28 -14.96
N GLY A 18 -2.42 -1.94 -14.52
CA GLY A 18 -1.77 -3.06 -15.19
C GLY A 18 -0.45 -3.42 -14.51
N VAL A 19 0.42 -4.18 -15.19
CA VAL A 19 1.67 -4.71 -14.61
C VAL A 19 2.94 -4.03 -15.15
N ASP A 20 2.83 -3.09 -16.09
CA ASP A 20 3.97 -2.34 -16.62
C ASP A 20 4.38 -1.26 -15.62
N VAL A 21 5.46 -1.49 -14.89
CA VAL A 21 5.94 -0.59 -13.83
C VAL A 21 6.32 0.81 -14.32
N GLU A 22 6.64 0.98 -15.61
CA GLU A 22 7.04 2.26 -16.19
C GLU A 22 5.82 3.07 -16.68
N GLN A 23 4.73 2.40 -17.06
CA GLN A 23 3.59 3.02 -17.73
C GLN A 23 2.29 3.00 -16.93
N ASP A 24 2.04 1.94 -16.17
CA ASP A 24 0.82 1.81 -15.39
C ASP A 24 0.81 2.75 -14.18
N ARG A 25 -0.39 3.04 -13.69
CA ARG A 25 -0.64 4.03 -12.64
C ARG A 25 -1.38 3.38 -11.47
N ILE A 26 -1.11 3.89 -10.28
CA ILE A 26 -1.83 3.47 -9.06
C ILE A 26 -3.27 3.97 -9.13
N VAL A 27 -4.21 3.04 -8.92
CA VAL A 27 -5.65 3.30 -8.79
C VAL A 27 -6.03 3.42 -7.31
N SER A 28 -5.48 2.54 -6.47
CA SER A 28 -5.68 2.61 -5.02
C SER A 28 -4.44 2.19 -4.26
N ALA A 29 -4.31 2.66 -3.02
CA ALA A 29 -3.25 2.25 -2.12
C ALA A 29 -3.76 2.13 -0.68
N ALA A 30 -3.17 1.22 0.07
CA ALA A 30 -3.42 1.05 1.50
C ALA A 30 -2.11 0.97 2.28
N LEU A 31 -2.04 1.69 3.39
CA LEU A 31 -0.96 1.60 4.37
C LEU A 31 -1.53 1.22 5.73
N VAL A 32 -1.09 0.09 6.27
CA VAL A 32 -1.45 -0.41 7.58
C VAL A 32 -0.19 -0.40 8.45
N ALA A 33 -0.13 0.50 9.43
CA ALA A 33 1.03 0.69 10.30
C ALA A 33 0.73 0.30 11.75
N GLN A 34 1.69 -0.37 12.39
CA GLN A 34 1.66 -0.73 13.80
C GLN A 34 3.04 -0.48 14.43
N ASP A 35 3.11 0.44 15.38
CA ASP A 35 4.40 0.86 15.96
C ASP A 35 5.03 -0.18 16.90
N THR A 36 4.19 -0.97 17.57
CA THR A 36 4.59 -2.00 18.53
C THR A 36 3.69 -3.21 18.40
N ALA A 37 4.21 -4.42 18.63
CA ALA A 37 3.41 -5.64 18.64
C ALA A 37 2.21 -5.52 19.59
N GLY A 38 1.01 -5.83 19.09
CA GLY A 38 -0.25 -5.67 19.85
C GLY A 38 -0.73 -4.22 20.04
N GLY A 39 0.04 -3.22 19.58
CA GLY A 39 -0.32 -1.82 19.63
C GLY A 39 -1.42 -1.43 18.63
N ARG A 40 -1.93 -0.20 18.73
CA ARG A 40 -3.00 0.30 17.85
C ARG A 40 -2.55 0.30 16.39
N VAL A 41 -3.37 -0.33 15.54
CA VAL A 41 -3.20 -0.29 14.08
C VAL A 41 -3.75 1.03 13.53
N ARG A 42 -2.95 1.70 12.69
CA ARG A 42 -3.38 2.85 11.90
C ARG A 42 -3.53 2.44 10.45
N VAL A 43 -4.67 2.77 9.84
CA VAL A 43 -4.95 2.45 8.44
C VAL A 43 -5.19 3.73 7.66
N THR A 44 -4.45 3.90 6.57
CA THR A 44 -4.68 4.97 5.60
C THR A 44 -5.00 4.34 4.26
N ARG A 45 -6.05 4.84 3.59
CA ARG A 45 -6.48 4.37 2.27
C ARG A 45 -6.59 5.56 1.34
N TRP A 46 -6.17 5.36 0.10
CA TRP A 46 -6.29 6.34 -0.96
C TRP A 46 -7.00 5.72 -2.14
N LEU A 47 -7.95 6.47 -2.70
CA LEU A 47 -8.44 6.27 -4.05
C LEU A 47 -7.85 7.38 -4.91
N VAL A 48 -7.15 7.02 -5.97
CA VAL A 48 -6.38 7.93 -6.81
C VAL A 48 -7.08 8.02 -8.16
N ASN A 49 -7.18 9.22 -8.72
CA ASN A 49 -7.48 9.36 -10.14
C ASN A 49 -6.18 9.11 -10.92
N PRO A 50 -6.05 8.00 -11.66
CA PRO A 50 -4.80 7.66 -12.33
C PRO A 50 -4.49 8.56 -13.54
N GLY A 51 -5.45 9.38 -13.99
CA GLY A 51 -5.29 10.25 -15.16
C GLY A 51 -5.28 9.50 -16.51
N VAL A 52 -5.44 8.17 -16.49
CA VAL A 52 -5.53 7.29 -17.65
C VAL A 52 -6.73 6.33 -17.47
N PRO A 53 -7.25 5.72 -18.56
CA PRO A 53 -8.31 4.72 -18.43
C PRO A 53 -7.83 3.52 -17.59
N VAL A 54 -8.71 3.01 -16.72
CA VAL A 54 -8.51 1.73 -16.04
C VAL A 54 -9.05 0.63 -16.98
N PRO A 55 -8.23 -0.37 -17.37
CA PRO A 55 -8.70 -1.46 -18.23
C PRO A 55 -9.83 -2.26 -17.58
N PRO A 56 -10.71 -2.90 -18.37
CA PRO A 56 -11.57 -3.95 -17.83
C PRO A 56 -10.70 -5.09 -17.28
N GLY A 57 -11.08 -5.60 -16.11
CA GLY A 57 -10.43 -6.76 -15.49
C GLY A 57 -10.65 -8.05 -16.25
#